data_AF-A0A142L0R7-F1
#
_entry.id   AF-A0A142L0R7-F1
#
_cell.length_a   1.000
_cell.length_b   1.000
_cell.length_c   1.000
_cell.angle_alpha   90.00
_cell.angle_beta   90.00
_cell.angle_gamma   90.00
#
_symmetry.space_group_name_H-M   'P 1'
#
loop_
_entity.id
_entity.type
_entity.pdbx_description
1 polymer ?
#
loop_
_entity_poly.entity_id
_entity_poly.type
_entity_poly.pdbx_seq_one_letter_code
_entity_poly.pdbx_strand_id
1 'polypeptide(L)' 'MFTIGNTNGEQLTIQVIDITGKTIELKNSTTNQLDLSAQASGMYYIRIMNQAGNVLHAQSVLIHK' A
#
# COMPACT_ATOMS: atom_id res chain seq x y z
N MET A 1 -6.35 -4.81 -10.07
CA MET A 1 -6.73 -5.20 -8.70
C MET A 1 -5.54 -5.95 -8.11
N PHE A 2 -4.94 -5.42 -7.04
CA PHE A 2 -3.86 -6.11 -6.32
C PHE A 2 -4.49 -6.94 -5.21
N THR A 3 -4.17 -8.23 -5.15
CA THR A 3 -4.68 -9.15 -4.12
C THR A 3 -3.49 -9.62 -3.30
N ILE A 4 -3.37 -9.13 -2.08
CA ILE A 4 -2.40 -9.66 -1.11
C ILE A 4 -3.05 -10.88 -0.42
N GLY A 5 -2.27 -11.89 -0.07
CA GLY A 5 -2.75 -13.05 0.69
C GLY A 5 -2.71 -12.71 2.18
N ASN A 6 -3.85 -12.37 2.78
CA ASN A 6 -4.01 -12.34 4.22
C ASN A 6 -4.91 -13.52 4.59
N THR A 7 -4.33 -14.56 5.16
CA THR A 7 -5.03 -15.83 5.36
C THR A 7 -6.03 -15.82 6.52
N ASN A 8 -6.03 -14.81 7.41
CA ASN A 8 -6.79 -14.87 8.67
C ASN A 8 -7.54 -13.58 9.08
N GLY A 9 -7.67 -12.58 8.20
CA GLY A 9 -8.34 -11.31 8.55
C GLY A 9 -7.55 -10.44 9.53
N GLU A 10 -6.23 -10.67 9.64
CA GLU A 10 -5.36 -9.89 10.50
C GLU A 10 -5.30 -8.43 10.03
N GLN A 11 -5.18 -7.48 10.96
CA GLN A 11 -5.01 -6.09 10.59
C GLN A 11 -3.62 -5.87 10.00
N LEU A 12 -3.57 -5.38 8.77
CA LEU A 12 -2.36 -5.01 8.05
C LEU A 12 -2.21 -3.50 8.00
N THR A 13 -0.97 -3.03 7.88
CA THR A 13 -0.66 -1.63 7.63
C THR A 13 -0.23 -1.46 6.19
N ILE A 14 -0.98 -0.68 5.43
CA ILE A 14 -0.67 -0.27 4.06
C ILE A 14 0.00 1.11 4.13
N GLN A 15 1.19 1.21 3.57
CA GLN A 15 1.94 2.45 3.44
C GLN A 15 2.14 2.78 1.96
N VAL A 16 1.78 4.00 1.57
CA VAL A 16 2.01 4.53 0.23
C VAL A 16 3.02 5.65 0.32
N ILE A 17 4.07 5.55 -0.49
CA ILE A 17 5.21 6.44 -0.50
C ILE A 17 5.34 6.98 -1.92
N ASP A 18 5.48 8.30 -2.08
CA ASP A 18 5.75 8.89 -3.38
C ASP A 18 7.23 8.71 -3.81
N ILE A 19 7.56 9.12 -5.03
CA ILE A 19 8.93 9.01 -5.55
C ILE A 19 9.97 9.84 -4.78
N THR A 20 9.54 10.81 -3.98
CA THR A 20 10.42 11.61 -3.12
C THR A 20 10.75 10.90 -1.80
N GLY A 21 10.12 9.75 -1.53
CA GLY A 21 10.26 9.02 -0.28
C GLY A 21 9.28 9.48 0.81
N LYS A 22 8.37 10.41 0.51
CA LYS A 22 7.38 10.89 1.47
C LYS A 22 6.24 9.89 1.58
N THR A 23 5.88 9.52 2.80
CA THR A 23 4.64 8.76 3.06
C THR A 23 3.44 9.68 2.84
N ILE A 24 2.60 9.34 1.87
CA ILE A 24 1.40 10.11 1.52
C ILE A 24 0.13 9.48 2.10
N GLU A 25 0.18 8.17 2.38
CA GLU A 25 -0.92 7.45 3.00
C GLU A 25 -0.37 6.35 3.91
N LEU A 26 -0.96 6.22 5.10
CA LEU A 26 -0.70 5.14 6.04
C LEU A 26 -2.04 4.70 6.63
N LYS A 27 -2.45 3.47 6.33
CA LYS A 27 -3.77 2.96 6.66
C LYS A 27 -3.69 1.57 7.25
N ASN A 28 -4.44 1.33 8.31
CA ASN A 28 -4.67 -0.01 8.80
C ASN A 28 -5.91 -0.60 8.12
N SER A 29 -5.79 -1.80 7.56
CA SER A 29 -6.85 -2.47 6.81
C SER A 29 -6.80 -3.97 7.04
N THR A 30 -7.97 -4.61 7.13
CA THR A 30 -8.10 -6.07 7.07
C THR A 30 -8.25 -6.56 5.62
N THR A 31 -8.48 -5.63 4.68
CA THR A 31 -8.58 -5.91 3.25
C THR A 31 -7.34 -5.43 2.51
N ASN A 32 -7.05 -6.13 1.41
CA ASN A 32 -5.87 -5.90 0.58
C ASN A 32 -6.15 -4.94 -0.59
N GLN A 33 -7.21 -4.13 -0.46
CA GLN A 33 -7.62 -3.16 -1.46
C GLN A 33 -7.20 -1.76 -1.04
N LEU A 34 -6.62 -1.04 -1.99
CA LEU A 34 -6.16 0.34 -1.86
C LEU A 34 -6.65 1.11 -3.08
N ASP A 35 -7.34 2.23 -2.85
CA ASP A 35 -7.78 3.13 -3.90
C ASP A 35 -6.79 4.30 -4.01
N LEU A 36 -6.18 4.46 -5.18
CA LEU A 36 -5.22 5.53 -5.48
C LEU A 36 -5.75 6.49 -6.55
N SER A 37 -7.05 6.43 -6.87
CA SER A 37 -7.68 7.27 -7.89
C SER A 37 -7.55 8.77 -7.60
N ALA A 38 -7.50 9.16 -6.32
CA ALA A 38 -7.30 10.53 -5.88
C ALA A 38 -5.86 11.04 -6.05
N GLN A 39 -4.87 10.16 -6.21
CA GLN A 39 -3.46 10.55 -6.29
C GLN A 39 -3.13 11.17 -7.65
N ALA A 40 -2.12 12.05 -7.68
CA ALA A 40 -1.63 12.65 -8.91
C ALA A 40 -0.96 11.59 -9.81
N SER A 41 -0.76 11.90 -11.09
CA SER A 41 0.08 11.06 -11.96
C SER A 41 1.50 11.03 -11.41
N GLY A 42 2.08 9.84 -11.30
CA GLY A 42 3.39 9.67 -10.69
C GLY A 42 3.70 8.22 -10.32
N MET A 43 4.95 8.01 -9.93
CA MET A 43 5.42 6.74 -9.39
C MET A 43 5.22 6.70 -7.87
N TYR A 44 4.67 5.59 -7.40
CA TYR A 44 4.42 5.33 -5.99
C TYR A 44 4.97 3.97 -5.58
N TYR A 45 5.47 3.89 -4.35
CA TYR A 45 5.89 2.66 -3.70
C TYR A 45 4.87 2.31 -2.63
N ILE A 46 4.29 1.12 -2.73
CA ILE A 46 3.29 0.61 -1.79
C ILE A 46 3.95 -0.52 -1.01
N ARG A 47 3.84 -0.47 0.32
CA ARG A 47 4.31 -1.52 1.23
C ARG A 47 3.17 -1.95 2.12
N ILE A 48 3.08 -3.25 2.35
CA ILE A 48 2.06 -3.85 3.21
C ILE A 48 2.78 -4.60 4.30
N MET A 49 2.47 -4.25 5.53
CA MET A 49 3.16 -4.72 6.72
C MET A 49 2.20 -5.42 7.67
N ASN A 50 2.70 -6.41 8.42
CA ASN A 50 1.96 -6.96 9.56
C ASN A 50 2.06 -6.02 10.78
N GLN A 51 1.35 -6.35 11.86
CA GLN A 51 1.38 -5.56 13.10
C GLN A 51 2.76 -5.45 13.76
N ALA A 52 3.65 -6.41 13.47
CA ALA A 52 5.03 -6.38 13.94
C ALA A 52 5.94 -5.50 13.04
N GLY A 53 5.40 -4.84 12.01
CA GLY A 53 6.13 -3.96 11.11
C GLY A 53 6.91 -4.68 9.99
N ASN A 54 6.74 -6.00 9.85
CA ASN A 54 7.42 -6.75 8.80
C ASN A 54 6.70 -6.52 7.47
N VAL A 55 7.46 -6.18 6.43
CA VAL A 55 6.93 -6.04 5.07
C VAL A 55 6.58 -7.42 4.51
N LEU A 56 5.29 -7.63 4.26
CA LEU A 56 4.75 -8.85 3.65
C LEU A 56 4.70 -8.73 2.12
N HIS A 57 4.44 -7.53 1.62
CA HIS A 57 4.37 -7.26 0.19
C HIS A 57 4.86 -5.84 -0.11
N ALA A 58 5.53 -5.67 -1.24
CA ALA A 58 5.97 -4.37 -1.73
C ALA A 58 5.87 -4.32 -3.25
N GLN A 59 5.38 -3.20 -3.77
CA GLN A 59 5.25 -2.98 -5.21
C GLN A 59 5.42 -1.51 -5.57
N SER A 60 5.91 -1.25 -6.77
CA SER A 60 5.86 0.07 -7.38
C SER A 60 4.67 0.16 -8.34
N VAL A 61 3.96 1.29 -8.34
CA VAL A 61 2.84 1.57 -9.24
C VAL A 61 3.07 2.90 -9.93
N LEU A 62 2.97 2.91 -11.26
CA LEU A 62 2.86 4.12 -12.05
C LEU A 62 1.38 4.47 -12.20
N ILE A 63 0.99 5.63 -11.69
CA ILE A 63 -0.33 6.20 -11.95
C ILE A 63 -0.19 7.17 -13.12
N HIS A 64 -0.99 6.96 -14.16
CA HIS A 64 -1.12 7.87 -15.30
C HIS A 64 -2.61 8.17 -15.50
N LYS A 65 -2.96 9.46 -15.44
CA LYS A 65 -4.31 9.98 -15.69
C LYS A 65 -4.42 10.53 -17.10
#